data_AF-A0A6L4BBN3-F1
#
_entry.id   AF-A0A6L4BBN3-F1
#
_cell.length_a   1.000
_cell.length_b   1.000
_cell.length_c   1.000
_cell.angle_alpha   90.00
_cell.angle_beta   90.00
_cell.angle_gamma   90.00
#
_symmetry.space_group_name_H-M   'P 1'
#
loop_
_entity.id
_entity.type
_entity.pdbx_description
1 polymer ?
#
loop_
_entity_poly.entity_id
_entity_poly.type
_entity_poly.pdbx_seq_one_letter_code
_entity_poly.pdbx_strand_id
1 'polypeptide(L)'
;MKTTTKIDPSRRRFARGALLLGVGACIAGQVQAAELQAGFVITKDNYDKIKTETFEGKTIASMVPEKLEMMIKKFGLTIKLANSKKIEMDPKYVNATKEYAKNVKFDPATRTMSGWKAGMPFPPESIKLDDPNAGDKVIWNLRAATYGATMDLRDISFVFIGGGTGVERVQRWQSRRYYMEGRLDGGPVSEGDGSIAQKTYLFATSPQDIRGLGTFSIRYNDATSAKPDDTWAYLKSVRRTRRLSGGAWMDPIGGTDQLYDDWDIWDAFPTKYRANKLIGKRWVLAVAHSPLVSVDNSKRDTPAEFPSVGLTEAPYYFPAKHIEWEPREVYVVEGTPPAEHPYSKKVVYMEVNFPRPYLGEMYDQKGEFWKYMIFQNRPDVGDDGYKAVMPVVGHVIDVKRNHSTTWSANMKANPKGVKEGDVSLSKLEEVATGGK
;
A
#
# COMPACT_ATOMS: atom_id res chain seq x y z
N MET A 1 -25.88 -63.12 -71.49
CA MET A 1 -26.18 -62.06 -72.49
C MET A 1 -26.44 -60.76 -71.72
N LYS A 2 -25.83 -59.68 -72.21
CA LYS A 2 -25.80 -58.29 -71.70
C LYS A 2 -27.15 -57.77 -71.14
N THR A 3 -27.15 -57.25 -69.90
CA THR A 3 -27.34 -55.82 -69.49
C THR A 3 -28.77 -55.28 -69.76
N THR A 4 -29.40 -54.41 -68.99
CA THR A 4 -28.96 -53.35 -68.07
C THR A 4 -30.19 -52.80 -67.33
N THR A 5 -29.98 -52.30 -66.12
CA THR A 5 -30.94 -51.60 -65.26
C THR A 5 -30.91 -50.07 -65.48
N LYS A 6 -31.99 -49.35 -65.13
CA LYS A 6 -32.01 -47.96 -64.57
C LYS A 6 -33.47 -47.57 -64.19
N ILE A 7 -33.84 -47.46 -62.90
CA ILE A 7 -33.81 -46.32 -61.92
C ILE A 7 -34.80 -45.19 -62.26
N ASP A 8 -35.81 -44.91 -61.40
CA ASP A 8 -35.90 -43.78 -60.42
C ASP A 8 -37.30 -43.74 -59.70
N PRO A 9 -37.69 -42.78 -58.81
CA PRO A 9 -37.70 -42.95 -57.35
C PRO A 9 -39.04 -42.60 -56.64
N SER A 10 -39.09 -42.88 -55.33
CA SER A 10 -39.44 -41.92 -54.24
C SER A 10 -40.28 -42.50 -53.09
N ARG A 11 -39.74 -42.28 -51.88
CA ARG A 11 -40.37 -42.10 -50.55
C ARG A 11 -41.62 -42.91 -50.17
N ARG A 12 -41.48 -43.71 -49.11
CA ARG A 12 -42.31 -43.59 -47.89
C ARG A 12 -41.67 -44.25 -46.66
N ARG A 13 -41.83 -43.58 -45.53
CA ARG A 13 -41.39 -43.93 -44.17
C ARG A 13 -42.08 -45.19 -43.65
N PHE A 14 -41.36 -46.01 -42.88
CA PHE A 14 -41.63 -46.41 -41.49
C PHE A 14 -40.84 -47.69 -41.17
N ALA A 15 -39.93 -47.64 -40.21
CA ALA A 15 -39.54 -48.82 -39.45
C ALA A 15 -38.99 -48.41 -38.08
N ARG A 16 -39.58 -48.99 -37.03
CA ARG A 16 -39.16 -48.92 -35.63
C ARG A 16 -37.78 -49.57 -35.48
N GLY A 17 -36.83 -48.89 -34.86
CA GLY A 17 -35.53 -49.43 -34.47
C GLY A 17 -35.24 -49.12 -33.01
N ALA A 18 -34.94 -50.16 -32.24
CA ALA A 18 -34.77 -50.14 -30.80
C ALA A 18 -33.62 -49.23 -30.33
N LEU A 19 -33.87 -48.57 -29.20
CA LEU A 19 -32.96 -47.65 -28.51
C LEU A 19 -31.92 -48.46 -27.72
N LEU A 20 -30.67 -48.48 -28.18
CA LEU A 20 -29.50 -48.83 -27.35
C LEU A 20 -28.86 -47.52 -26.89
N LEU A 21 -29.13 -47.15 -25.63
CA LEU A 21 -28.47 -46.05 -24.93
C LEU A 21 -27.02 -46.45 -24.62
N GLY A 22 -26.10 -46.07 -25.50
CA GLY A 22 -24.68 -46.00 -25.17
C GLY A 22 -24.43 -44.76 -24.33
N VAL A 23 -24.27 -44.94 -23.01
CA VAL A 23 -23.76 -43.89 -22.12
C VAL A 23 -22.27 -43.74 -22.42
N GLY A 24 -21.94 -42.78 -23.28
CA GLY A 24 -20.58 -42.26 -23.40
C GLY A 24 -20.23 -41.52 -22.11
N ALA A 25 -19.49 -42.16 -21.22
CA ALA A 25 -18.87 -41.48 -20.09
C ALA A 25 -17.78 -40.55 -20.63
N CYS A 26 -18.12 -39.28 -20.82
CA CYS A 26 -17.13 -38.21 -20.90
C CYS A 26 -16.46 -38.13 -19.52
N ILE A 27 -15.34 -38.85 -19.35
CA ILE A 27 -14.40 -38.56 -18.26
C ILE A 27 -13.74 -37.24 -18.65
N ALA A 28 -14.39 -36.13 -18.30
CA ALA A 28 -13.71 -34.87 -18.16
C ALA A 28 -12.75 -35.06 -16.98
N GLY A 29 -11.52 -35.46 -17.28
CA GLY A 29 -10.46 -35.48 -16.29
C GLY A 29 -10.41 -34.09 -15.68
N GLN A 30 -10.76 -33.97 -14.41
CA GLN A 30 -10.44 -32.77 -13.65
C GLN A 30 -8.92 -32.69 -13.66
N VAL A 31 -8.37 -31.87 -14.56
CA VAL A 31 -6.97 -31.47 -14.47
C VAL A 31 -6.89 -30.72 -13.16
N GLN A 32 -6.46 -31.41 -12.10
CA GLN A 32 -6.17 -30.78 -10.83
C GLN A 32 -5.05 -29.79 -11.08
N ALA A 33 -5.31 -28.52 -10.76
CA ALA A 33 -4.27 -27.51 -10.68
C ALA A 33 -3.16 -28.03 -9.76
N ALA A 34 -1.92 -27.97 -10.22
CA ALA A 34 -0.75 -28.29 -9.43
C ALA A 34 -0.61 -27.27 -8.28
N GLU A 35 -0.25 -27.76 -7.10
CA GLU A 35 0.04 -26.93 -5.94
C GLU A 35 1.52 -26.52 -5.96
N LEU A 36 1.77 -25.25 -6.30
CA LEU A 36 3.10 -24.65 -6.25
C LEU A 36 3.63 -24.64 -4.81
N GLN A 37 4.95 -24.60 -4.67
CA GLN A 37 5.62 -24.61 -3.37
C GLN A 37 6.25 -23.25 -3.08
N ALA A 38 6.43 -22.95 -1.79
CA ALA A 38 7.22 -21.79 -1.37
C ALA A 38 8.63 -21.84 -2.00
N GLY A 39 9.15 -20.67 -2.36
CA GLY A 39 10.39 -20.52 -3.13
C GLY A 39 10.19 -20.50 -4.64
N PHE A 40 9.03 -20.92 -5.16
CA PHE A 40 8.73 -20.77 -6.59
C PHE A 40 8.76 -19.29 -7.00
N VAL A 41 9.43 -18.98 -8.12
CA VAL A 41 9.56 -17.62 -8.63
C VAL A 41 8.67 -17.44 -9.84
N ILE A 42 7.66 -16.58 -9.71
CA ILE A 42 6.81 -16.13 -10.81
C ILE A 42 7.60 -15.09 -11.62
N THR A 43 7.63 -15.30 -12.94
CA THR A 43 8.27 -14.42 -13.92
C THR A 43 7.35 -14.22 -15.12
N LYS A 44 7.68 -13.25 -15.99
CA LYS A 44 6.96 -13.06 -17.26
C LYS A 44 6.92 -14.33 -18.12
N ASP A 45 7.95 -15.18 -18.05
CA ASP A 45 8.14 -16.33 -18.94
C ASP A 45 7.33 -17.56 -18.51
N ASN A 46 6.96 -17.65 -17.22
CA ASN A 46 6.18 -18.75 -16.68
C ASN A 46 4.73 -18.38 -16.32
N TYR A 47 4.41 -17.10 -16.11
CA TYR A 47 3.12 -16.67 -15.57
C TYR A 47 1.92 -17.24 -16.33
N ASP A 48 1.89 -17.15 -17.67
CA ASP A 48 0.75 -17.65 -18.45
C ASP A 48 0.54 -19.17 -18.34
N LYS A 49 1.60 -19.93 -18.04
CA LYS A 49 1.55 -21.38 -17.85
C LYS A 49 1.05 -21.74 -16.45
N ILE A 50 1.41 -20.94 -15.45
CA ILE A 50 1.15 -21.25 -14.04
C ILE A 50 -0.03 -20.49 -13.42
N LYS A 51 -0.66 -19.56 -14.13
CA LYS A 51 -1.72 -18.71 -13.57
C LYS A 51 -2.96 -19.47 -13.08
N THR A 52 -3.20 -20.68 -13.59
CA THR A 52 -4.28 -21.58 -13.14
C THR A 52 -3.83 -22.53 -12.03
N GLU A 53 -2.53 -22.66 -11.80
CA GLU A 53 -1.96 -23.46 -10.71
C GLU A 53 -2.24 -22.78 -9.37
N THR A 54 -2.22 -23.55 -8.29
CA THR A 54 -2.59 -23.08 -6.96
C THR A 54 -1.39 -22.85 -6.06
N PHE A 55 -1.53 -21.93 -5.11
CA PHE A 55 -0.63 -21.75 -3.98
C PHE A 55 -1.47 -21.41 -2.75
N GLU A 56 -1.33 -22.21 -1.69
CA GLU A 56 -2.21 -22.23 -0.52
C GLU A 56 -3.69 -22.34 -0.90
N GLY A 57 -3.98 -23.22 -1.86
CA GLY A 57 -5.35 -23.50 -2.34
C GLY A 57 -6.00 -22.36 -3.14
N LYS A 58 -5.23 -21.36 -3.57
CA LYS A 58 -5.71 -20.22 -4.37
C LYS A 58 -4.98 -20.19 -5.71
N THR A 59 -5.69 -19.98 -6.81
CA THR A 59 -5.01 -19.87 -8.11
C THR A 59 -4.11 -18.64 -8.14
N ILE A 60 -2.95 -18.73 -8.79
CA ILE A 60 -2.04 -17.58 -8.93
C ILE A 60 -2.76 -16.37 -9.55
N ALA A 61 -3.58 -16.58 -10.59
CA ALA A 61 -4.38 -15.51 -11.19
C ALA A 61 -5.33 -14.82 -10.19
N SER A 62 -5.90 -15.56 -9.23
CA SER A 62 -6.81 -14.96 -8.24
C SER A 62 -6.08 -13.99 -7.29
N MET A 63 -4.78 -14.18 -7.09
CA MET A 63 -3.92 -13.38 -6.22
C MET A 63 -3.09 -12.31 -6.96
N VAL A 64 -3.21 -12.24 -8.28
CA VAL A 64 -2.50 -11.28 -9.12
C VAL A 64 -3.53 -10.38 -9.82
N PRO A 65 -3.86 -9.20 -9.26
CA PRO A 65 -4.71 -8.22 -9.93
C PRO A 65 -4.15 -7.78 -11.28
N GLU A 66 -5.00 -7.23 -12.15
CA GLU A 66 -4.63 -6.87 -13.53
C GLU A 66 -3.37 -6.00 -13.61
N LYS A 67 -3.24 -4.99 -12.74
CA LYS A 67 -2.05 -4.12 -12.74
C LYS A 67 -0.82 -4.83 -12.20
N LEU A 68 -0.94 -5.75 -11.24
CA LEU A 68 0.18 -6.59 -10.82
C LEU A 68 0.62 -7.55 -11.94
N GLU A 69 -0.33 -8.14 -12.67
CA GLU A 69 -0.04 -8.95 -13.87
C GLU A 69 0.69 -8.10 -14.91
N MET A 70 0.27 -6.86 -15.15
CA MET A 70 0.98 -5.94 -16.03
C MET A 70 2.42 -5.69 -15.55
N MET A 71 2.63 -5.49 -14.24
CA MET A 71 3.98 -5.32 -13.70
C MET A 71 4.86 -6.56 -13.94
N ILE A 72 4.31 -7.77 -13.83
CA ILE A 72 5.03 -9.03 -14.13
C ILE A 72 5.33 -9.11 -15.63
N LYS A 73 4.31 -9.05 -16.48
CA LYS A 73 4.42 -9.40 -17.90
C LYS A 73 5.09 -8.31 -18.74
N LYS A 74 4.78 -7.04 -18.47
CA LYS A 74 5.25 -5.90 -19.27
C LYS A 74 6.51 -5.27 -18.68
N PHE A 75 6.57 -5.16 -17.36
CA PHE A 75 7.65 -4.46 -16.69
C PHE A 75 8.71 -5.40 -16.11
N GLY A 76 8.46 -6.70 -15.99
CA GLY A 76 9.46 -7.68 -15.55
C GLY A 76 9.57 -7.84 -14.04
N LEU A 77 8.51 -7.53 -13.28
CA LEU A 77 8.45 -7.87 -11.86
C LEU A 77 8.56 -9.40 -11.69
N THR A 78 9.37 -9.81 -10.73
CA THR A 78 9.44 -11.21 -10.27
C THR A 78 8.88 -11.33 -8.88
N ILE A 79 8.20 -12.44 -8.58
CA ILE A 79 7.59 -12.70 -7.27
C ILE A 79 8.06 -14.05 -6.76
N LYS A 80 8.83 -14.06 -5.66
CA LYS A 80 9.21 -15.28 -4.94
C LYS A 80 8.13 -15.63 -3.92
N LEU A 81 7.44 -16.75 -4.12
CA LEU A 81 6.36 -17.20 -3.23
C LEU A 81 6.91 -17.60 -1.86
N ALA A 82 6.20 -17.24 -0.81
CA ALA A 82 6.40 -17.74 0.54
C ALA A 82 5.06 -18.06 1.18
N ASN A 83 5.07 -19.04 2.09
CA ASN A 83 3.88 -19.40 2.84
C ASN A 83 3.46 -18.23 3.75
N SER A 84 2.17 -17.98 3.82
CA SER A 84 1.58 -16.94 4.65
C SER A 84 1.87 -17.18 6.12
N LYS A 85 2.28 -16.11 6.79
CA LYS A 85 2.49 -16.10 8.24
C LYS A 85 1.44 -15.22 8.91
N LYS A 86 0.96 -15.69 10.06
CA LYS A 86 0.08 -14.89 10.91
C LYS A 86 0.84 -13.69 11.45
N ILE A 87 0.25 -12.51 11.32
CA ILE A 87 0.74 -11.28 11.95
C ILE A 87 -0.07 -11.05 13.21
N GLU A 88 0.61 -10.97 14.35
CA GLU A 88 -0.02 -10.70 15.64
C GLU A 88 0.09 -9.22 15.99
N MET A 89 -1.05 -8.52 15.90
CA MET A 89 -1.15 -7.15 16.40
C MET A 89 -0.95 -7.08 17.91
N ASP A 90 -0.49 -5.93 18.39
CA ASP A 90 -0.30 -5.70 19.82
C ASP A 90 -1.61 -5.95 20.62
N PRO A 91 -1.55 -6.65 21.77
CA PRO A 91 -2.73 -6.86 22.62
C PRO A 91 -3.44 -5.56 23.02
N LYS A 92 -2.70 -4.46 23.21
CA LYS A 92 -3.30 -3.15 23.50
C LYS A 92 -4.18 -2.67 22.35
N TYR A 93 -3.72 -2.82 21.10
CA TYR A 93 -4.49 -2.46 19.90
C TYR A 93 -5.77 -3.30 19.79
N VAL A 94 -5.64 -4.61 19.99
CA VAL A 94 -6.77 -5.55 19.92
C VAL A 94 -7.79 -5.25 21.01
N ASN A 95 -7.35 -5.00 22.25
CA ASN A 95 -8.23 -4.68 23.37
C ASN A 95 -8.90 -3.32 23.19
N ALA A 96 -8.17 -2.29 22.75
CA ALA A 96 -8.72 -0.98 22.44
C ALA A 96 -9.79 -1.06 21.33
N THR A 97 -9.56 -1.88 20.30
CA THR A 97 -10.55 -2.13 19.25
C THR A 97 -11.85 -2.72 19.83
N LYS A 98 -11.74 -3.77 20.65
CA LYS A 98 -12.90 -4.41 21.30
C LYS A 98 -13.65 -3.45 22.24
N GLU A 99 -12.92 -2.58 22.93
CA GLU A 99 -13.50 -1.64 23.88
C GLU A 99 -14.20 -0.47 23.19
N TYR A 100 -13.56 0.12 22.17
CA TYR A 100 -13.96 1.42 21.63
C TYR A 100 -14.69 1.36 20.29
N ALA A 101 -14.49 0.34 19.45
CA ALA A 101 -15.12 0.28 18.13
C ALA A 101 -16.65 0.35 18.19
N LYS A 102 -17.27 -0.23 19.23
CA LYS A 102 -18.72 -0.16 19.47
C LYS A 102 -19.27 1.26 19.69
N ASN A 103 -18.41 2.22 20.02
CA ASN A 103 -18.80 3.61 20.23
C ASN A 103 -18.65 4.46 18.96
N VAL A 104 -17.99 3.92 17.93
CA VAL A 104 -17.76 4.63 16.67
C VAL A 104 -19.06 4.69 15.89
N LYS A 105 -19.43 5.90 15.49
CA LYS A 105 -20.57 6.16 14.60
C LYS A 105 -20.07 6.70 13.29
N PHE A 106 -20.59 6.16 12.19
CA PHE A 106 -20.38 6.68 10.85
C PHE A 106 -21.62 7.43 10.40
N ASP A 107 -21.46 8.65 9.89
CA ASP A 107 -22.53 9.43 9.28
C ASP A 107 -22.44 9.34 7.74
N PRO A 108 -23.37 8.64 7.07
CA PRO A 108 -23.38 8.51 5.61
C PRO A 108 -23.54 9.84 4.86
N ALA A 109 -24.20 10.83 5.44
CA ALA A 109 -24.47 12.09 4.75
C ALA A 109 -23.19 12.93 4.62
N THR A 110 -22.37 12.94 5.67
CA THR A 110 -21.12 13.71 5.72
C THR A 110 -19.88 12.84 5.47
N ARG A 111 -20.03 11.52 5.41
CA ARG A 111 -18.97 10.50 5.32
C ARG A 111 -17.96 10.56 6.47
N THR A 112 -18.36 11.17 7.59
CA THR A 112 -17.52 11.37 8.77
C THR A 112 -17.69 10.24 9.78
N MET A 113 -16.73 10.14 10.72
CA MET A 113 -16.87 9.31 11.91
C MET A 113 -16.73 10.13 13.19
N SER A 114 -17.40 9.67 14.24
CA SER A 114 -17.32 10.24 15.59
C SER A 114 -17.23 9.13 16.65
N GLY A 115 -16.82 9.50 17.87
CA GLY A 115 -16.74 8.56 19.00
C GLY A 115 -15.53 7.61 18.98
N TRP A 116 -14.63 7.76 18.01
CA TRP A 116 -13.37 7.02 17.99
C TRP A 116 -12.43 7.51 19.10
N LYS A 117 -11.73 6.57 19.75
CA LYS A 117 -10.75 6.84 20.81
C LYS A 117 -9.39 6.20 20.53
N ALA A 118 -9.37 4.90 20.26
CA ALA A 118 -8.18 4.11 19.93
C ALA A 118 -8.59 2.76 19.30
N GLY A 119 -7.61 2.03 18.77
CA GLY A 119 -7.85 0.78 18.05
C GLY A 119 -8.54 0.99 16.69
N MET A 120 -8.85 -0.09 15.99
CA MET A 120 -9.46 -0.04 14.65
C MET A 120 -10.92 0.47 14.74
N PRO A 121 -11.28 1.61 14.14
CA PRO A 121 -12.64 2.16 14.22
C PRO A 121 -13.72 1.23 13.67
N PHE A 122 -13.46 0.59 12.53
CA PHE A 122 -14.39 -0.30 11.83
C PHE A 122 -13.73 -1.67 11.62
N PRO A 123 -13.82 -2.60 12.59
CA PRO A 123 -13.21 -3.92 12.46
C PRO A 123 -13.91 -4.75 11.36
N PRO A 124 -13.29 -5.81 10.83
CA PRO A 124 -13.77 -6.52 9.64
C PRO A 124 -15.21 -7.01 9.73
N GLU A 125 -15.65 -7.48 10.89
CA GLU A 125 -17.01 -7.93 11.16
C GLU A 125 -18.08 -6.82 11.01
N SER A 126 -17.67 -5.55 11.05
CA SER A 126 -18.54 -4.39 10.86
C SER A 126 -18.60 -3.88 9.42
N ILE A 127 -17.69 -4.36 8.55
CA ILE A 127 -17.60 -3.95 7.15
C ILE A 127 -18.38 -4.93 6.29
N LYS A 128 -19.46 -4.42 5.68
CA LYS A 128 -20.27 -5.19 4.72
C LYS A 128 -19.89 -4.79 3.31
N LEU A 129 -19.70 -5.77 2.42
CA LEU A 129 -19.28 -5.51 1.04
C LEU A 129 -20.33 -4.75 0.21
N ASP A 130 -21.60 -4.85 0.58
CA ASP A 130 -22.74 -4.19 -0.06
C ASP A 130 -23.07 -2.82 0.56
N ASP A 131 -22.38 -2.42 1.64
CA ASP A 131 -22.55 -1.08 2.22
C ASP A 131 -21.90 -0.03 1.29
N PRO A 132 -22.68 0.94 0.78
CA PRO A 132 -22.15 1.96 -0.12
C PRO A 132 -21.04 2.82 0.50
N ASN A 133 -20.92 2.85 1.83
CA ASN A 133 -19.91 3.60 2.57
C ASN A 133 -18.76 2.72 3.09
N ALA A 134 -18.71 1.44 2.72
CA ALA A 134 -17.68 0.52 3.21
C ALA A 134 -16.26 0.99 2.83
N GLY A 135 -16.10 1.63 1.67
CA GLY A 135 -14.82 2.20 1.25
C GLY A 135 -14.32 3.27 2.21
N ASP A 136 -15.19 4.21 2.61
CA ASP A 136 -14.85 5.23 3.60
C ASP A 136 -14.47 4.61 4.96
N LYS A 137 -15.20 3.59 5.41
CA LYS A 137 -14.89 2.88 6.66
C LYS A 137 -13.52 2.20 6.64
N VAL A 138 -13.19 1.53 5.53
CA VAL A 138 -11.86 0.91 5.34
C VAL A 138 -10.76 1.97 5.40
N ILE A 139 -10.93 3.11 4.72
CA ILE A 139 -9.92 4.18 4.74
C ILE A 139 -9.85 4.87 6.10
N TRP A 140 -10.97 5.09 6.80
CA TRP A 140 -10.98 5.62 8.17
C TRP A 140 -10.14 4.77 9.13
N ASN A 141 -10.03 3.46 8.91
CA ASN A 141 -9.19 2.61 9.74
C ASN A 141 -7.71 3.01 9.72
N LEU A 142 -7.20 3.66 8.67
CA LEU A 142 -5.81 4.14 8.63
C LEU A 142 -5.49 5.15 9.73
N ARG A 143 -6.49 5.81 10.31
CA ARG A 143 -6.32 6.69 11.49
C ARG A 143 -5.77 5.93 12.70
N ALA A 144 -6.03 4.63 12.79
CA ALA A 144 -5.52 3.76 13.84
C ALA A 144 -4.17 3.14 13.43
N ALA A 145 -3.11 3.93 13.58
CA ALA A 145 -1.76 3.52 13.20
C ALA A 145 -1.34 2.16 13.79
N THR A 146 -0.88 1.26 12.91
CA THR A 146 -0.48 -0.11 13.28
C THR A 146 0.91 -0.19 13.91
N TYR A 147 1.63 0.93 13.94
CA TYR A 147 3.03 1.03 14.39
C TYR A 147 3.21 1.93 15.61
N GLY A 148 2.13 2.17 16.35
CA GLY A 148 2.15 2.94 17.59
C GLY A 148 1.88 4.43 17.41
N ALA A 149 2.04 5.17 18.51
CA ALA A 149 1.71 6.59 18.63
C ALA A 149 2.75 7.52 17.98
N THR A 150 3.97 7.02 17.74
CA THR A 150 5.04 7.78 17.08
C THR A 150 5.75 6.92 16.04
N MET A 151 5.84 7.43 14.81
CA MET A 151 6.69 6.90 13.76
C MET A 151 7.96 7.75 13.66
N ASP A 152 9.12 7.10 13.74
CA ASP A 152 10.43 7.74 13.67
C ASP A 152 11.26 7.10 12.56
N LEU A 153 11.42 7.86 11.48
CA LEU A 153 12.18 7.48 10.29
C LEU A 153 13.45 8.33 10.25
N ARG A 154 14.39 8.03 11.15
CA ARG A 154 15.58 8.86 11.36
C ARG A 154 16.50 8.95 10.15
N ASP A 155 16.57 7.85 9.39
CA ASP A 155 17.46 7.69 8.24
C ASP A 155 16.67 7.22 7.01
N ILE A 156 15.55 7.88 6.70
CA ILE A 156 14.80 7.56 5.47
C ILE A 156 15.57 8.05 4.25
N SER A 157 15.81 7.12 3.32
CA SER A 157 16.51 7.41 2.07
C SER A 157 15.55 7.27 0.90
N PHE A 158 15.40 8.33 0.11
CA PHE A 158 14.73 8.30 -1.20
C PHE A 158 15.76 8.06 -2.29
N VAL A 159 15.60 6.95 -3.02
CA VAL A 159 16.47 6.52 -4.12
C VAL A 159 15.71 6.73 -5.42
N PHE A 160 16.24 7.58 -6.28
CA PHE A 160 15.75 7.87 -7.63
C PHE A 160 16.38 6.87 -8.58
N ILE A 161 15.54 6.14 -9.32
CA ILE A 161 15.95 4.98 -10.10
C ILE A 161 15.32 5.05 -11.48
N GLY A 162 16.15 5.16 -12.52
CA GLY A 162 15.71 4.93 -13.89
C GLY A 162 15.69 3.42 -14.17
N GLY A 163 14.61 2.93 -14.78
CA GLY A 163 14.38 1.50 -14.97
C GLY A 163 15.46 0.80 -15.82
N GLY A 164 16.09 1.53 -16.74
CA GLY A 164 17.19 1.01 -17.58
C GLY A 164 18.58 1.49 -17.16
N THR A 165 18.68 2.51 -16.31
CA THR A 165 19.93 3.21 -15.96
C THR A 165 20.39 2.94 -14.52
N GLY A 166 19.51 2.47 -13.65
CA GLY A 166 19.83 2.20 -12.25
C GLY A 166 19.69 3.43 -11.37
N VAL A 167 20.48 3.49 -10.29
CA VAL A 167 20.43 4.59 -9.32
C VAL A 167 20.94 5.88 -9.94
N GLU A 168 20.08 6.90 -9.96
CA GLU A 168 20.40 8.23 -10.48
C GLU A 168 20.80 9.19 -9.35
N ARG A 169 20.13 9.08 -8.20
CA ARG A 169 20.36 9.96 -7.03
C ARG A 169 19.84 9.31 -5.76
N VAL A 170 20.52 9.55 -4.64
CA VAL A 170 20.03 9.24 -3.29
C VAL A 170 19.86 10.54 -2.52
N GLN A 171 18.67 10.77 -1.97
CA GLN A 171 18.41 11.82 -1.00
C GLN A 171 18.18 11.20 0.37
N ARG A 172 18.77 11.77 1.42
CA ARG A 172 18.61 11.31 2.79
C ARG A 172 17.84 12.35 3.58
N TRP A 173 16.89 11.86 4.35
CA TRP A 173 15.91 12.67 5.06
C TRP A 173 15.68 12.07 6.44
N GLN A 174 15.08 12.88 7.30
CA GLN A 174 14.57 12.45 8.58
C GLN A 174 13.10 12.85 8.65
N SER A 175 12.24 11.92 9.07
CA SER A 175 10.82 12.16 9.30
C SER A 175 10.40 11.66 10.67
N ARG A 176 9.50 12.42 11.30
CA ARG A 176 8.80 11.96 12.49
C ARG A 176 7.36 12.37 12.43
N ARG A 177 6.47 11.42 12.70
CA ARG A 177 5.04 11.64 12.86
C ARG A 177 4.64 11.28 14.29
N TYR A 178 3.93 12.20 14.93
CA TYR A 178 3.40 12.06 16.27
C TYR A 178 1.88 12.14 16.22
N TYR A 179 1.19 11.06 16.59
CA TYR A 179 -0.26 11.02 16.66
C TYR A 179 -0.73 11.62 17.98
N MET A 180 -1.63 12.58 17.92
CA MET A 180 -2.18 13.27 19.10
C MET A 180 -3.36 12.52 19.73
N GLU A 181 -3.82 11.45 19.09
CA GLU A 181 -4.99 10.66 19.47
C GLU A 181 -4.75 9.18 19.14
N GLY A 182 -5.57 8.27 19.68
CA GLY A 182 -5.40 6.84 19.47
C GLY A 182 -4.15 6.24 20.11
N ARG A 183 -3.54 6.95 21.07
CA ARG A 183 -2.25 6.56 21.66
C ARG A 183 -2.41 5.36 22.60
N LEU A 184 -1.49 4.40 22.49
CA LEU A 184 -1.45 3.14 23.27
C LEU A 184 -0.06 2.86 23.88
N ASP A 185 0.76 3.89 23.97
CA ASP A 185 2.15 3.87 24.46
C ASP A 185 2.28 4.01 25.98
N GLY A 186 1.14 4.02 26.70
CA GLY A 186 1.08 4.18 28.16
C GLY A 186 0.91 5.64 28.62
N GLY A 187 0.94 6.59 27.68
CA GLY A 187 0.53 7.97 27.93
C GLY A 187 -0.99 8.18 27.84
N PRO A 188 -1.44 9.45 27.87
CA PRO A 188 -2.83 9.80 27.57
C PRO A 188 -3.24 9.30 26.18
N VAL A 189 -4.44 8.72 26.04
CA VAL A 189 -4.98 8.26 24.74
C VAL A 189 -5.08 9.42 23.74
N SER A 190 -5.34 10.63 24.24
CA SER A 190 -5.32 11.88 23.49
C SER A 190 -4.50 12.92 24.23
N GLU A 191 -3.67 13.67 23.51
CA GLU A 191 -2.89 14.79 24.02
C GLU A 191 -3.46 16.13 23.52
N GLY A 192 -3.23 17.20 24.29
CA GLY A 192 -3.80 18.52 24.00
C GLY A 192 -5.32 18.60 24.23
N ASP A 193 -5.99 19.48 23.51
CA ASP A 193 -7.44 19.73 23.61
C ASP A 193 -8.29 18.86 22.67
N GLY A 194 -7.65 17.93 21.95
CA GLY A 194 -8.29 17.05 20.97
C GLY A 194 -8.51 17.66 19.58
N SER A 195 -8.08 18.91 19.34
CA SER A 195 -8.25 19.59 18.04
C SER A 195 -7.25 19.16 16.95
N ILE A 196 -6.17 18.46 17.32
CA ILE A 196 -5.12 17.99 16.40
C ILE A 196 -5.16 16.47 16.36
N ALA A 197 -5.06 15.89 15.16
CA ALA A 197 -4.97 14.45 14.96
C ALA A 197 -3.52 13.97 14.92
N GLN A 198 -2.65 14.70 14.22
CA GLN A 198 -1.23 14.36 14.12
C GLN A 198 -0.37 15.58 13.77
N LYS A 199 0.91 15.49 14.12
CA LYS A 199 1.96 16.40 13.67
C LYS A 199 3.02 15.59 12.93
N THR A 200 3.52 16.11 11.81
CA THR A 200 4.60 15.46 11.05
C THR A 200 5.63 16.49 10.62
N TYR A 201 6.92 16.22 10.84
CA TYR A 201 7.97 16.89 10.11
C TYR A 201 8.70 15.92 9.19
N LEU A 202 9.29 16.46 8.14
CA LEU A 202 10.18 15.76 7.21
C LEU A 202 11.24 16.77 6.75
N PHE A 203 12.53 16.45 6.83
CA PHE A 203 13.58 17.35 6.33
C PHE A 203 14.75 16.60 5.73
N ALA A 204 15.37 17.20 4.72
CA ALA A 204 16.50 16.66 4.00
C ALA A 204 17.80 16.90 4.77
N THR A 205 18.58 15.84 4.94
CA THR A 205 19.91 15.87 5.59
C THR A 205 21.04 15.81 4.56
N SER A 206 20.78 15.28 3.36
CA SER A 206 21.73 15.11 2.26
C SER A 206 20.99 14.89 0.93
N PRO A 207 21.54 15.27 -0.25
CA PRO A 207 22.79 16.00 -0.49
C PRO A 207 22.76 17.48 -0.06
N GLN A 208 23.91 18.17 -0.18
CA GLN A 208 24.14 19.49 0.43
C GLN A 208 23.30 20.63 -0.18
N ASP A 209 22.93 20.49 -1.45
CA ASP A 209 22.04 21.38 -2.20
C ASP A 209 20.62 21.38 -1.62
N ILE A 210 20.11 20.22 -1.20
CA ILE A 210 18.77 20.11 -0.58
C ILE A 210 18.81 20.10 0.94
N ARG A 211 19.97 19.89 1.58
CA ARG A 211 20.10 19.83 3.05
C ARG A 211 19.46 21.05 3.69
N GLY A 212 18.55 20.81 4.64
CA GLY A 212 17.79 21.83 5.36
C GLY A 212 16.44 22.14 4.73
N LEU A 213 16.15 21.72 3.50
CA LEU A 213 14.77 21.71 2.99
C LEU A 213 13.93 20.82 3.90
N GLY A 214 12.75 21.28 4.30
CA GLY A 214 11.85 20.41 5.03
C GLY A 214 10.48 21.01 5.21
N THR A 215 9.55 20.16 5.64
CA THR A 215 8.15 20.51 5.90
C THR A 215 7.77 20.13 7.31
N PHE A 216 6.94 20.96 7.93
CA PHE A 216 6.22 20.64 9.16
C PHE A 216 4.73 20.77 8.86
N SER A 217 3.94 19.81 9.29
CA SER A 217 2.49 19.77 9.07
C SER A 217 1.75 19.45 10.35
N ILE A 218 0.61 20.11 10.53
CA ILE A 218 -0.40 19.82 11.55
C ILE A 218 -1.66 19.39 10.81
N ARG A 219 -2.10 18.15 11.07
CA ARG A 219 -3.42 17.69 10.66
C ARG A 219 -4.40 17.91 11.80
N TYR A 220 -5.46 18.65 11.50
CA TYR A 220 -6.52 18.90 12.46
C TYR A 220 -7.44 17.69 12.60
N ASN A 221 -7.98 17.51 13.80
CA ASN A 221 -9.00 16.52 14.09
C ASN A 221 -10.37 17.03 13.61
N ASP A 222 -10.49 17.22 12.30
CA ASP A 222 -11.72 17.61 11.63
C ASP A 222 -12.09 16.50 10.65
N ALA A 223 -13.11 15.70 11.01
CA ALA A 223 -13.52 14.57 10.21
C ALA A 223 -14.09 14.98 8.84
N THR A 224 -14.54 16.24 8.68
CA THR A 224 -15.03 16.76 7.39
C THR A 224 -13.89 17.16 6.45
N SER A 225 -12.66 17.29 6.97
CA SER A 225 -11.51 17.89 6.27
C SER A 225 -11.75 19.32 5.77
N ALA A 226 -12.77 20.03 6.27
CA ALA A 226 -13.09 21.39 5.86
C ALA A 226 -11.99 22.37 6.28
N LYS A 227 -11.35 22.12 7.44
CA LYS A 227 -10.11 22.80 7.81
C LYS A 227 -8.91 22.13 7.12
N PRO A 228 -8.20 22.82 6.22
CA PRO A 228 -7.00 22.27 5.60
C PRO A 228 -5.88 22.04 6.63
N ASP A 229 -4.99 21.10 6.32
CA ASP A 229 -3.79 20.87 7.12
C ASP A 229 -2.90 22.11 7.06
N ASP A 230 -2.39 22.55 8.21
CA ASP A 230 -1.40 23.62 8.22
C ASP A 230 -0.03 23.04 7.91
N THR A 231 0.54 23.45 6.79
CA THR A 231 1.85 23.00 6.36
C THR A 231 2.78 24.18 6.19
N TRP A 232 4.00 24.05 6.68
CA TRP A 232 5.08 25.00 6.54
C TRP A 232 6.24 24.33 5.84
N ALA A 233 6.88 25.02 4.92
CA ALA A 233 8.14 24.63 4.32
C ALA A 233 9.25 25.57 4.77
N TYR A 234 10.37 25.01 5.22
CA TYR A 234 11.59 25.77 5.43
C TYR A 234 12.40 25.83 4.14
N LEU A 235 12.72 27.04 3.69
CA LEU A 235 13.51 27.29 2.48
C LEU A 235 14.89 27.83 2.84
N LYS A 236 15.92 27.00 2.63
CA LYS A 236 17.31 27.34 2.95
C LYS A 236 17.83 28.58 2.21
N SER A 237 17.46 28.77 0.94
CA SER A 237 17.95 29.88 0.11
C SER A 237 17.62 31.25 0.70
N VAL A 238 16.50 31.36 1.43
CA VAL A 238 16.05 32.59 2.08
C VAL A 238 16.04 32.49 3.61
N ARG A 239 16.44 31.33 4.16
CA ARG A 239 16.44 30.99 5.60
C ARG A 239 15.13 31.37 6.30
N ARG A 240 14.01 31.05 5.65
CA ARG A 240 12.67 31.38 6.16
C ARG A 240 11.71 30.23 5.99
N THR A 241 10.85 30.09 6.98
CA THR A 241 9.66 29.27 6.92
C THR A 241 8.56 30.00 6.16
N ARG A 242 7.87 29.29 5.26
CA ARG A 242 6.66 29.78 4.57
C ARG A 242 5.53 28.79 4.76
N ARG A 243 4.34 29.30 5.07
CA ARG A 243 3.12 28.48 5.07
C ARG A 243 2.77 28.13 3.63
N LEU A 244 2.48 26.87 3.37
CA LEU A 244 2.00 26.36 2.09
C LEU A 244 0.46 26.45 2.03
N SER A 245 -0.08 26.32 0.82
CA SER A 245 -1.52 26.27 0.63
C SER A 245 -2.11 24.97 1.20
N GLY A 246 -3.44 24.96 1.42
CA GLY A 246 -4.15 23.75 1.83
C GLY A 246 -4.07 22.59 0.81
N GLY A 247 -3.61 22.84 -0.42
CA GLY A 247 -3.40 21.83 -1.45
C GLY A 247 -2.06 21.09 -1.35
N ALA A 248 -1.18 21.45 -0.41
CA ALA A 248 0.17 20.89 -0.30
C ALA A 248 0.23 19.36 -0.12
N TRP A 249 -0.85 18.73 0.37
CA TRP A 249 -0.96 17.29 0.47
C TRP A 249 -0.91 16.57 -0.90
N MET A 250 -1.16 17.29 -1.99
CA MET A 250 -1.13 16.78 -3.36
C MET A 250 0.23 16.99 -4.06
N ASP A 251 1.17 17.68 -3.39
CA ASP A 251 2.47 18.01 -3.97
C ASP A 251 3.44 16.82 -3.85
N PRO A 252 4.37 16.65 -4.81
CA PRO A 252 5.46 15.69 -4.68
C PRO A 252 6.39 16.02 -3.51
N ILE A 253 6.79 14.99 -2.76
CA ILE A 253 7.73 15.13 -1.65
C ILE A 253 9.13 15.33 -2.21
N GLY A 254 9.76 16.49 -2.01
CA GLY A 254 11.19 16.68 -2.32
C GLY A 254 11.59 16.40 -3.78
N GLY A 255 10.64 16.50 -4.72
CA GLY A 255 10.84 16.17 -6.14
C GLY A 255 10.82 14.67 -6.47
N THR A 256 10.39 13.81 -5.55
CA THR A 256 10.17 12.37 -5.77
C THR A 256 8.93 12.10 -6.64
N ASP A 257 8.73 10.84 -7.02
CA ASP A 257 7.48 10.39 -7.66
C ASP A 257 6.31 10.26 -6.66
N GLN A 258 6.55 10.41 -5.36
CA GLN A 258 5.57 10.23 -4.29
C GLN A 258 4.93 11.56 -3.88
N LEU A 259 3.61 11.59 -3.75
CA LEU A 259 2.91 12.75 -3.17
C LEU A 259 2.84 12.64 -1.64
N TYR A 260 2.57 13.74 -0.94
CA TYR A 260 2.26 13.68 0.49
C TYR A 260 1.02 12.81 0.79
N ASP A 261 0.03 12.78 -0.09
CA ASP A 261 -1.13 11.88 -0.02
C ASP A 261 -0.78 10.39 -0.17
N ASP A 262 0.39 10.09 -0.75
CA ASP A 262 0.85 8.72 -0.95
C ASP A 262 1.68 8.21 0.24
N TRP A 263 1.79 8.99 1.32
CA TRP A 263 2.38 8.51 2.57
C TRP A 263 1.57 7.31 3.07
N ASP A 264 2.23 6.17 3.30
CA ASP A 264 1.54 4.90 3.55
C ASP A 264 0.58 4.48 2.41
N ILE A 265 0.92 4.76 1.15
CA ILE A 265 0.05 4.62 -0.03
C ILE A 265 -1.18 5.52 0.01
N TRP A 266 -1.78 5.80 1.18
CA TRP A 266 -2.92 6.68 1.36
C TRP A 266 -2.83 7.37 2.71
N ASP A 267 -2.69 8.69 2.72
CA ASP A 267 -2.52 9.47 3.94
C ASP A 267 -3.77 10.28 4.32
N ALA A 268 -4.50 10.77 3.32
CA ALA A 268 -5.63 11.66 3.56
C ALA A 268 -6.80 10.98 4.29
N PHE A 269 -7.50 11.75 5.11
CA PHE A 269 -8.83 11.35 5.57
C PHE A 269 -9.76 11.11 4.37
N PRO A 270 -10.69 10.14 4.47
CA PRO A 270 -11.53 9.75 3.33
C PRO A 270 -12.40 10.89 2.81
N THR A 271 -12.70 11.89 3.65
CA THR A 271 -13.48 13.08 3.29
C THR A 271 -12.73 14.12 2.45
N LYS A 272 -11.39 14.05 2.34
CA LYS A 272 -10.64 14.82 1.32
C LYS A 272 -10.91 14.29 -0.10
N TYR A 273 -11.30 13.01 -0.21
CA TYR A 273 -11.71 12.40 -1.46
C TYR A 273 -13.21 12.63 -1.68
N ARG A 274 -13.64 12.79 -2.93
CA ARG A 274 -15.06 12.96 -3.28
C ARG A 274 -15.88 11.70 -3.05
N ALA A 275 -15.27 10.53 -3.21
CA ALA A 275 -15.88 9.23 -2.92
C ALA A 275 -14.81 8.17 -2.69
N ASN A 276 -15.09 7.20 -1.81
CA ASN A 276 -14.28 5.99 -1.65
C ASN A 276 -15.21 4.77 -1.70
N LYS A 277 -14.99 3.89 -2.66
CA LYS A 277 -15.82 2.72 -2.92
C LYS A 277 -15.05 1.45 -2.59
N LEU A 278 -15.63 0.59 -1.76
CA LEU A 278 -15.14 -0.78 -1.62
C LEU A 278 -15.54 -1.55 -2.87
N ILE A 279 -14.58 -1.88 -3.73
CA ILE A 279 -14.84 -2.58 -4.99
C ILE A 279 -14.70 -4.10 -4.86
N GLY A 280 -14.13 -4.59 -3.75
CA GLY A 280 -14.16 -6.00 -3.43
C GLY A 280 -13.28 -6.38 -2.25
N LYS A 281 -13.31 -7.68 -1.94
CA LYS A 281 -12.38 -8.36 -1.04
C LYS A 281 -11.77 -9.53 -1.79
N ARG A 282 -10.45 -9.66 -1.74
CA ARG A 282 -9.72 -10.68 -2.50
C ARG A 282 -8.42 -11.06 -1.82
N TRP A 283 -7.80 -12.12 -2.30
CA TRP A 283 -6.42 -12.40 -1.98
C TRP A 283 -5.50 -11.67 -2.96
N VAL A 284 -4.33 -11.25 -2.49
CA VAL A 284 -3.22 -10.75 -3.29
C VAL A 284 -1.90 -11.34 -2.80
N LEU A 285 -0.91 -11.45 -3.68
CA LEU A 285 0.48 -11.64 -3.26
C LEU A 285 1.02 -10.29 -2.78
N ALA A 286 1.59 -10.25 -1.57
CA ALA A 286 2.13 -9.03 -0.98
C ALA A 286 3.34 -9.29 -0.06
N VAL A 287 4.13 -8.26 0.18
CA VAL A 287 5.30 -8.32 1.08
C VAL A 287 4.90 -7.87 2.48
N ALA A 288 4.55 -8.83 3.34
CA ALA A 288 4.16 -8.57 4.72
C ALA A 288 5.26 -8.88 5.74
N HIS A 289 6.34 -9.55 5.34
CA HIS A 289 7.49 -9.91 6.19
C HIS A 289 8.81 -9.54 5.52
N SER A 290 9.05 -8.24 5.34
CA SER A 290 10.34 -7.73 4.85
C SER A 290 11.48 -8.10 5.80
N PRO A 291 12.71 -8.32 5.31
CA PRO A 291 13.90 -8.47 6.15
C PRO A 291 14.12 -7.31 7.12
N LEU A 292 14.86 -7.57 8.21
CA LEU A 292 15.09 -6.63 9.32
C LEU A 292 15.89 -5.38 8.90
N VAL A 293 16.78 -5.51 7.92
CA VAL A 293 17.62 -4.41 7.45
C VAL A 293 17.07 -3.89 6.14
N SER A 294 16.63 -2.64 6.13
CA SER A 294 16.17 -1.94 4.91
C SER A 294 17.21 -0.93 4.40
N VAL A 295 18.08 -0.44 5.29
CA VAL A 295 19.25 0.38 4.97
C VAL A 295 20.48 -0.17 5.69
N ASP A 296 21.50 -0.61 4.95
CA ASP A 296 22.80 -1.02 5.49
C ASP A 296 23.83 0.11 5.30
N ASN A 297 23.98 0.93 6.34
CA ASN A 297 24.92 2.06 6.35
C ASN A 297 26.39 1.64 6.16
N SER A 298 26.75 0.36 6.39
CA SER A 298 28.11 -0.13 6.13
C SER A 298 28.40 -0.31 4.63
N LYS A 299 27.36 -0.32 3.80
CA LYS A 299 27.40 -0.50 2.34
C LYS A 299 27.06 0.77 1.58
N ARG A 300 27.16 1.91 2.26
CA ARG A 300 26.80 3.22 1.73
C ARG A 300 27.34 3.47 0.32
N ASP A 301 26.51 4.08 -0.51
CA ASP A 301 26.78 4.44 -1.90
C ASP A 301 27.07 3.22 -2.81
N THR A 302 26.59 2.03 -2.42
CA THR A 302 26.55 0.83 -3.25
C THR A 302 25.12 0.27 -3.32
N PRO A 303 24.78 -0.57 -4.31
CA PRO A 303 23.48 -1.25 -4.36
C PRO A 303 23.13 -2.02 -3.07
N ALA A 304 24.12 -2.54 -2.35
CA ALA A 304 23.93 -3.27 -1.11
C ALA A 304 23.52 -2.38 0.08
N GLU A 305 23.56 -1.05 -0.05
CA GLU A 305 22.98 -0.13 0.95
C GLU A 305 21.47 -0.37 1.11
N PHE A 306 20.77 -0.78 0.05
CA PHE A 306 19.33 -0.98 0.03
C PHE A 306 18.99 -2.44 -0.34
N PRO A 307 19.26 -3.41 0.55
CA PRO A 307 19.21 -4.83 0.22
C PRO A 307 17.83 -5.28 -0.31
N SER A 308 16.76 -4.67 0.18
CA SER A 308 15.39 -5.01 -0.23
C SER A 308 14.95 -4.42 -1.58
N VAL A 309 15.80 -3.63 -2.23
CA VAL A 309 15.55 -3.02 -3.55
C VAL A 309 16.43 -3.69 -4.60
N GLY A 310 15.84 -4.06 -5.74
CA GLY A 310 16.49 -4.78 -6.83
C GLY A 310 17.44 -3.92 -7.67
N LEU A 311 18.48 -3.36 -7.06
CA LEU A 311 19.37 -2.36 -7.68
C LEU A 311 20.48 -2.93 -8.58
N THR A 312 20.58 -4.25 -8.73
CA THR A 312 21.70 -4.89 -9.46
C THR A 312 21.34 -5.35 -10.87
N GLU A 313 20.06 -5.47 -11.19
CA GLU A 313 19.59 -5.95 -12.49
C GLU A 313 18.36 -5.15 -12.96
N ALA A 314 18.30 -4.85 -14.25
CA ALA A 314 17.15 -4.15 -14.82
C ALA A 314 15.89 -5.05 -14.81
N PRO A 315 14.69 -4.51 -14.52
CA PRO A 315 14.45 -3.14 -14.07
C PRO A 315 14.86 -2.92 -12.61
N TYR A 316 15.60 -1.85 -12.37
CA TYR A 316 16.34 -1.66 -11.11
C TYR A 316 15.47 -1.27 -9.89
N TYR A 317 14.17 -1.05 -10.06
CA TYR A 317 13.32 -0.44 -9.03
C TYR A 317 12.36 -1.38 -8.32
N PHE A 318 12.26 -2.66 -8.71
CA PHE A 318 11.38 -3.61 -8.03
C PHE A 318 11.97 -4.12 -6.70
N PRO A 319 11.17 -4.80 -5.86
CA PRO A 319 11.72 -5.56 -4.74
C PRO A 319 12.85 -6.50 -5.21
N ALA A 320 13.91 -6.62 -4.41
CA ALA A 320 15.01 -7.52 -4.73
C ALA A 320 14.52 -8.98 -4.85
N LYS A 321 15.18 -9.80 -5.67
CA LYS A 321 14.74 -11.18 -5.99
C LYS A 321 14.57 -12.11 -4.78
N HIS A 322 15.25 -11.82 -3.68
CA HIS A 322 15.15 -12.61 -2.45
C HIS A 322 13.96 -12.20 -1.57
N ILE A 323 13.31 -11.06 -1.86
CA ILE A 323 12.12 -10.60 -1.14
C ILE A 323 10.96 -11.53 -1.42
N GLU A 324 10.35 -11.99 -0.34
CA GLU A 324 9.30 -12.99 -0.33
C GLU A 324 7.91 -12.35 -0.29
N TRP A 325 7.01 -12.91 -1.09
CA TRP A 325 5.63 -12.48 -1.19
C TRP A 325 4.71 -13.60 -0.73
N GLU A 326 3.76 -13.26 0.12
CA GLU A 326 2.81 -14.20 0.69
C GLU A 326 1.36 -13.82 0.34
N PRO A 327 0.44 -14.79 0.26
CA PRO A 327 -1.00 -14.53 0.16
C PRO A 327 -1.51 -13.69 1.35
N ARG A 328 -2.09 -12.53 1.05
CA ARG A 328 -2.78 -11.65 2.01
C ARG A 328 -4.22 -11.42 1.56
N GLU A 329 -5.18 -11.49 2.48
CA GLU A 329 -6.56 -11.09 2.20
C GLU A 329 -6.70 -9.58 2.38
N VAL A 330 -7.18 -8.90 1.33
CA VAL A 330 -7.25 -7.44 1.26
C VAL A 330 -8.63 -6.96 0.84
N TYR A 331 -9.03 -5.83 1.41
CA TYR A 331 -10.04 -4.96 0.83
C TYR A 331 -9.42 -4.17 -0.34
N VAL A 332 -10.18 -4.02 -1.43
CA VAL A 332 -9.78 -3.19 -2.57
C VAL A 332 -10.66 -1.96 -2.57
N VAL A 333 -10.08 -0.80 -2.31
CA VAL A 333 -10.82 0.47 -2.25
C VAL A 333 -10.40 1.36 -3.41
N GLU A 334 -11.40 1.83 -4.16
CA GLU A 334 -11.25 2.83 -5.20
C GLU A 334 -11.61 4.22 -4.65
N GLY A 335 -10.64 5.12 -4.65
CA GLY A 335 -10.78 6.53 -4.32
C GLY A 335 -10.97 7.40 -5.55
N THR A 336 -11.90 8.36 -5.46
CA THR A 336 -12.06 9.48 -6.39
C THR A 336 -11.57 10.77 -5.73
N PRO A 337 -10.35 11.23 -6.00
CA PRO A 337 -9.83 12.50 -5.50
C PRO A 337 -10.62 13.72 -6.02
N PRO A 338 -10.41 14.93 -5.46
CA PRO A 338 -10.93 16.18 -6.01
C PRO A 338 -10.28 16.49 -7.37
N ALA A 339 -10.88 17.41 -8.15
CA ALA A 339 -10.50 17.62 -9.56
C ALA A 339 -9.10 18.21 -9.72
N GLU A 340 -8.66 19.00 -8.75
CA GLU A 340 -7.34 19.61 -8.66
C GLU A 340 -6.24 18.62 -8.25
N HIS A 341 -6.60 17.42 -7.78
CA HIS A 341 -5.63 16.38 -7.47
C HIS A 341 -4.95 15.88 -8.75
N PRO A 342 -3.64 15.59 -8.76
CA PRO A 342 -2.97 15.09 -9.97
C PRO A 342 -3.48 13.70 -10.42
N TYR A 343 -4.05 12.93 -9.50
CA TYR A 343 -4.68 11.64 -9.80
C TYR A 343 -6.20 11.79 -10.04
N SER A 344 -6.73 11.15 -11.07
CA SER A 344 -8.19 11.02 -11.27
C SER A 344 -8.80 9.92 -10.42
N LYS A 345 -8.00 8.89 -10.11
CA LYS A 345 -8.39 7.70 -9.38
C LYS A 345 -7.19 7.10 -8.66
N LYS A 346 -7.46 6.54 -7.48
CA LYS A 346 -6.50 5.78 -6.68
C LYS A 346 -7.15 4.45 -6.27
N VAL A 347 -6.43 3.34 -6.38
CA VAL A 347 -6.90 2.04 -5.88
C VAL A 347 -5.90 1.55 -4.85
N VAL A 348 -6.36 1.16 -3.66
CA VAL A 348 -5.52 0.63 -2.59
C VAL A 348 -5.95 -0.77 -2.19
N TYR A 349 -4.97 -1.64 -1.97
CA TYR A 349 -5.14 -3.01 -1.49
C TYR A 349 -4.76 -3.06 -0.01
N MET A 350 -5.77 -2.98 0.85
CA MET A 350 -5.66 -2.83 2.30
C MET A 350 -5.84 -4.18 2.99
N GLU A 351 -4.90 -4.59 3.84
CA GLU A 351 -5.05 -5.78 4.68
C GLU A 351 -6.39 -5.77 5.45
N VAL A 352 -7.08 -6.92 5.47
CA VAL A 352 -8.38 -7.05 6.14
C VAL A 352 -8.23 -6.99 7.65
N ASN A 353 -7.26 -7.71 8.23
CA ASN A 353 -7.16 -7.91 9.68
C ASN A 353 -6.71 -6.67 10.46
N PHE A 354 -5.99 -5.76 9.81
CA PHE A 354 -5.50 -4.50 10.37
C PHE A 354 -5.22 -3.53 9.22
N PRO A 355 -5.35 -2.21 9.43
CA PRO A 355 -5.25 -1.24 8.35
C PRO A 355 -3.80 -1.04 7.91
N ARG A 356 -3.34 -1.86 6.96
CA ARG A 356 -2.05 -1.68 6.29
C ARG A 356 -2.14 -1.94 4.79
N PRO A 357 -1.80 -0.96 3.95
CA PRO A 357 -1.82 -1.16 2.51
C PRO A 357 -0.54 -1.83 2.04
N TYR A 358 -0.68 -2.68 1.03
CA TYR A 358 0.44 -3.37 0.38
C TYR A 358 0.70 -2.85 -1.03
N LEU A 359 -0.38 -2.61 -1.78
CA LEU A 359 -0.32 -2.26 -3.19
C LEU A 359 -1.18 -1.02 -3.45
N GLY A 360 -0.77 -0.22 -4.42
CA GLY A 360 -1.49 0.99 -4.86
C GLY A 360 -1.45 1.17 -6.37
N GLU A 361 -2.55 1.66 -6.94
CA GLU A 361 -2.65 2.04 -8.35
C GLU A 361 -3.10 3.49 -8.46
N MET A 362 -2.39 4.29 -9.24
CA MET A 362 -2.73 5.69 -9.47
C MET A 362 -2.95 5.93 -10.96
N TYR A 363 -3.99 6.68 -11.28
CA TYR A 363 -4.40 7.00 -12.64
C TYR A 363 -4.33 8.52 -12.85
N ASP A 364 -3.85 8.95 -14.01
CA ASP A 364 -3.75 10.37 -14.34
C ASP A 364 -5.12 11.00 -14.65
N GLN A 365 -5.16 12.30 -14.90
CA GLN A 365 -6.41 13.02 -15.22
C GLN A 365 -7.14 12.53 -16.49
N LYS A 366 -6.51 11.72 -17.35
CA LYS A 366 -7.14 11.08 -18.51
C LYS A 366 -7.74 9.70 -18.18
N GLY A 367 -7.60 9.24 -16.94
CA GLY A 367 -8.02 7.92 -16.50
C GLY A 367 -7.04 6.81 -16.90
N GLU A 368 -5.83 7.17 -17.36
CA GLU A 368 -4.82 6.20 -17.76
C GLU A 368 -3.98 5.78 -16.56
N PHE A 369 -3.61 4.50 -16.50
CA PHE A 369 -2.71 3.98 -15.46
C PHE A 369 -1.37 4.72 -15.50
N TRP A 370 -0.94 5.25 -14.36
CA TRP A 370 0.25 6.10 -14.25
C TRP A 370 1.28 5.55 -13.28
N LYS A 371 0.90 5.23 -12.04
CA LYS A 371 1.85 4.73 -11.05
C LYS A 371 1.37 3.46 -10.39
N TYR A 372 2.34 2.63 -10.03
CA TYR A 372 2.14 1.47 -9.17
C TYR A 372 2.95 1.62 -7.89
N MET A 373 2.36 1.26 -6.77
CA MET A 373 3.04 1.21 -5.48
C MET A 373 3.11 -0.22 -4.96
N ILE A 374 4.28 -0.59 -4.47
CA ILE A 374 4.52 -1.84 -3.72
C ILE A 374 5.17 -1.44 -2.41
N PHE A 375 4.48 -1.66 -1.29
CA PHE A 375 5.03 -1.37 0.04
C PHE A 375 5.38 -2.68 0.73
N GLN A 376 6.62 -2.77 1.18
CA GLN A 376 7.11 -3.86 2.01
C GLN A 376 6.86 -3.50 3.47
N ASN A 377 6.09 -4.36 4.15
CA ASN A 377 5.78 -4.21 5.56
C ASN A 377 6.58 -5.22 6.41
N ARG A 378 6.74 -4.91 7.68
CA ARG A 378 7.44 -5.74 8.65
C ARG A 378 6.77 -5.66 10.04
N PRO A 379 6.37 -6.80 10.62
CA PRO A 379 6.13 -6.91 12.05
C PRO A 379 7.44 -6.73 12.81
N ASP A 380 7.47 -5.82 13.77
CA ASP A 380 8.63 -5.53 14.61
C ASP A 380 8.17 -5.11 16.01
N VAL A 381 9.11 -4.89 16.91
CA VAL A 381 8.83 -4.47 18.29
C VAL A 381 9.39 -3.07 18.52
N GLY A 382 8.53 -2.14 18.92
CA GLY A 382 8.92 -0.78 19.29
C GLY A 382 9.80 -0.74 20.55
N ASP A 383 10.45 0.40 20.81
CA ASP A 383 11.33 0.59 21.97
C ASP A 383 10.56 0.41 23.32
N ASP A 384 9.23 0.58 23.30
CA ASP A 384 8.30 0.42 24.42
C ASP A 384 7.69 -1.00 24.53
N GLY A 385 8.13 -1.93 23.67
CA GLY A 385 7.60 -3.29 23.59
C GLY A 385 6.33 -3.44 22.74
N TYR A 386 5.83 -2.37 22.12
CA TYR A 386 4.63 -2.42 21.28
C TYR A 386 4.89 -3.25 20.02
N LYS A 387 4.03 -4.25 19.75
CA LYS A 387 4.10 -5.03 18.50
C LYS A 387 3.56 -4.20 17.33
N ALA A 388 4.49 -3.64 16.56
CA ALA A 388 4.21 -2.77 15.44
C ALA A 388 4.17 -3.54 14.12
N VAL A 389 3.35 -3.08 13.17
CA VAL A 389 3.47 -3.46 11.75
C VAL A 389 3.83 -2.20 10.98
N MET A 390 5.07 -2.13 10.52
CA MET A 390 5.69 -0.93 9.96
C MET A 390 5.89 -1.06 8.45
N PRO A 391 5.66 0.01 7.68
CA PRO A 391 6.15 0.10 6.32
C PRO A 391 7.68 0.36 6.39
N VAL A 392 8.49 -0.39 5.63
CA VAL A 392 9.97 -0.28 5.73
C VAL A 392 10.65 0.02 4.40
N VAL A 393 10.00 -0.34 3.30
CA VAL A 393 10.40 0.02 1.94
C VAL A 393 9.14 0.31 1.13
N GLY A 394 9.14 1.39 0.37
CA GLY A 394 8.09 1.68 -0.61
C GLY A 394 8.67 1.87 -1.99
N HIS A 395 8.10 1.20 -2.99
CA HIS A 395 8.44 1.37 -4.39
C HIS A 395 7.36 2.22 -5.05
N VAL A 396 7.68 3.45 -5.44
CA VAL A 396 6.76 4.35 -6.14
C VAL A 396 7.16 4.43 -7.61
N ILE A 397 6.49 3.64 -8.44
CA ILE A 397 6.91 3.37 -9.82
C ILE A 397 6.04 4.18 -10.78
N ASP A 398 6.63 5.15 -11.47
CA ASP A 398 6.02 5.84 -12.61
C ASP A 398 6.22 5.01 -13.89
N VAL A 399 5.17 4.29 -14.27
CA VAL A 399 5.20 3.38 -15.43
C VAL A 399 5.23 4.12 -16.76
N LYS A 400 4.85 5.40 -16.79
CA LYS A 400 4.89 6.23 -18.01
C LYS A 400 6.30 6.73 -18.29
N ARG A 401 7.10 6.96 -17.24
CA ARG A 401 8.49 7.42 -17.34
C ARG A 401 9.51 6.29 -17.23
N ASN A 402 9.10 5.08 -16.90
CA ASN A 402 9.99 3.98 -16.53
C ASN A 402 11.00 4.41 -15.46
N HIS A 403 10.49 5.11 -14.45
CA HIS A 403 11.25 5.70 -13.35
C HIS A 403 10.58 5.33 -12.04
N SER A 404 11.34 5.28 -10.96
CA SER A 404 10.81 5.07 -9.62
C SER A 404 11.56 5.89 -8.61
N THR A 405 10.85 6.36 -7.60
CA THR A 405 11.45 6.75 -6.33
C THR A 405 11.13 5.65 -5.33
N THR A 406 12.14 4.91 -4.88
CA THR A 406 11.96 4.01 -3.74
C THR A 406 12.35 4.74 -2.47
N TRP A 407 11.64 4.51 -1.37
CA TRP A 407 12.12 4.92 -0.05
C TRP A 407 12.43 3.69 0.80
N SER A 408 13.49 3.78 1.60
CA SER A 408 13.90 2.73 2.54
C SER A 408 14.24 3.36 3.89
N ALA A 409 13.82 2.72 4.98
CA ALA A 409 14.12 3.19 6.33
C ALA A 409 14.20 2.04 7.33
N ASN A 410 15.15 2.13 8.27
CA ASN A 410 15.13 1.34 9.49
C ASN A 410 14.24 2.05 10.52
N MET A 411 12.92 1.98 10.28
CA MET A 411 11.91 2.66 11.09
C MET A 411 11.96 2.22 12.56
N LYS A 412 11.70 3.16 13.47
CA LYS A 412 11.42 2.88 14.88
C LYS A 412 10.00 3.28 15.25
N ALA A 413 9.26 2.34 15.83
CA ALA A 413 7.98 2.56 16.47
C ALA A 413 8.20 3.03 17.93
N ASN A 414 7.43 4.04 18.35
CA ASN A 414 7.42 4.57 19.72
C ASN A 414 8.82 4.77 20.33
N PRO A 415 9.72 5.53 19.67
CA PRO A 415 11.06 5.77 20.20
C PRO A 415 11.00 6.36 21.61
N LYS A 416 11.87 5.84 22.50
CA LYS A 416 11.88 6.25 23.91
C LYS A 416 12.10 7.76 24.06
N GLY A 417 11.25 8.40 24.86
CA GLY A 417 11.42 9.78 25.32
C GLY A 417 10.94 10.87 24.34
N VAL A 418 10.36 10.50 23.21
CA VAL A 418 9.77 11.47 22.26
C VAL A 418 8.44 12.01 22.81
N LYS A 419 8.27 13.33 22.72
CA LYS A 419 7.09 14.08 23.15
C LYS A 419 6.52 14.89 21.99
N GLU A 420 5.30 15.40 22.14
CA GLU A 420 4.64 16.29 21.17
C GLU A 420 5.55 17.45 20.71
N GLY A 421 6.23 18.11 21.66
CA GLY A 421 7.10 19.26 21.38
C GLY A 421 8.30 18.94 20.48
N ASP A 422 8.71 17.67 20.40
CA ASP A 422 9.77 17.21 19.50
C ASP A 422 9.33 17.15 18.04
N VAL A 423 8.03 17.32 17.77
CA VAL A 423 7.47 17.45 16.41
C VAL A 423 6.78 18.80 16.30
N SER A 424 7.59 19.84 16.09
CA SER A 424 7.16 21.23 16.06
C SER A 424 7.83 22.00 14.91
N LEU A 425 7.26 23.17 14.58
CA LEU A 425 7.87 24.07 13.62
C LEU A 425 9.26 24.55 14.10
N SER A 426 9.39 24.87 15.38
CA SER A 426 10.68 25.26 15.97
C SER A 426 11.71 24.14 15.83
N LYS A 427 11.30 22.87 16.00
CA LYS A 427 12.22 21.75 15.79
C LYS A 427 12.66 21.63 14.33
N LEU A 428 11.74 21.83 13.37
CA LEU A 428 12.10 21.89 11.95
C LEU A 428 13.13 23.00 11.68
N GLU A 429 12.93 24.19 12.22
CA GLU A 429 13.86 25.32 12.03
C GLU A 429 15.24 25.04 12.66
N GLU A 430 15.26 24.44 13.86
CA GLU A 430 16.48 24.01 14.53
C GLU A 430 17.28 23.02 13.67
N VAL A 431 16.66 21.92 13.23
CA VAL A 431 17.38 20.89 12.44
C VAL A 431 17.74 21.37 11.04
N ALA A 432 16.89 22.20 10.43
CA ALA A 432 17.16 22.77 9.10
C ALA A 432 18.34 23.75 9.10
N THR A 433 18.65 24.35 10.25
CA THR A 433 19.80 25.25 10.43
C THR A 433 21.06 24.55 10.97
N GLY A 434 21.02 23.23 11.14
CA GLY A 434 22.17 22.42 11.58
C GLY A 434 22.20 22.13 13.08
N GLY A 435 21.12 22.39 13.81
CA GLY A 435 20.89 21.87 15.15
C GLY A 435 20.71 20.34 15.15
N LYS A 436 20.82 19.74 16.34
CA LYS A 436 20.82 18.27 16.51
C LYS A 436 19.43 17.70 16.75
#